data_AF-A0A3N4R3I3-F1
#
_entry.id   AF-A0A3N4R3I3-F1
#
_cell.length_a   1.000
_cell.length_b   1.000
_cell.length_c   1.000
_cell.angle_alpha   90.00
_cell.angle_beta   90.00
_cell.angle_gamma   90.00
#
_symmetry.space_group_name_H-M   'P 1'
#
loop_
_entity.id
_entity.type
_entity.pdbx_description
1 polymer ?
#
loop_
_entity_poly.entity_id
_entity_poly.type
_entity_poly.pdbx_seq_one_letter_code
_entity_poly.pdbx_strand_id
1 'polypeptide(L)'
;MTHSSPTGIRRPGLGSGLTALLPTTESSEPATSAGHRAAAQLLLLREAAVAVPVLTAAAELLALLADHPDPVTREAAAATAARLHAATEQGDAGR
;
A
#
# COMPACT_ATOMS: atom_id res chain seq x y z
N MET A 1 -21.10 -26.65 69.33
CA MET A 1 -19.97 -25.75 69.01
C MET A 1 -19.91 -25.61 67.49
N THR A 2 -19.97 -24.35 67.03
CA THR A 2 -19.76 -23.79 65.67
C THR A 2 -20.72 -24.17 64.53
N HIS A 3 -21.20 -23.10 63.88
CA HIS A 3 -22.24 -22.99 62.86
C HIS A 3 -21.67 -22.76 61.45
N SER A 4 -22.56 -22.89 60.46
CA SER A 4 -22.66 -22.11 59.21
C SER A 4 -21.78 -22.47 58.00
N SER A 5 -22.41 -23.18 57.04
CA SER A 5 -22.82 -22.75 55.69
C SER A 5 -21.97 -21.80 54.80
N PRO A 6 -22.18 -21.88 53.46
CA PRO A 6 -21.19 -21.56 52.42
C PRO A 6 -21.33 -20.17 51.79
N THR A 7 -20.40 -19.88 50.86
CA THR A 7 -20.44 -18.84 49.79
C THR A 7 -20.42 -17.38 50.21
N GLY A 8 -19.31 -16.70 49.91
CA GLY A 8 -19.12 -15.26 50.08
C GLY A 8 -18.21 -14.66 49.01
N ILE A 9 -18.76 -14.48 47.81
CA ILE A 9 -18.65 -13.29 46.95
C ILE A 9 -17.24 -12.69 46.74
N ARG A 10 -16.67 -12.94 45.55
CA ARG A 10 -15.70 -12.04 44.91
C ARG A 10 -16.39 -10.70 44.62
N ARG A 11 -15.93 -9.62 45.25
CA ARG A 11 -16.02 -8.24 44.71
C ARG A 11 -14.61 -7.83 44.32
N PRO A 12 -14.41 -7.46 43.05
CA PRO A 12 -14.39 -6.04 42.69
C PRO A 12 -15.41 -5.81 41.56
N GLY A 13 -16.36 -4.89 41.63
CA GLY A 13 -16.17 -3.51 42.04
C GLY A 13 -15.45 -2.75 40.94
N LEU A 14 -16.23 -2.06 40.07
CA LEU A 14 -15.82 -1.08 39.04
C LEU A 14 -15.50 -1.65 37.65
N GLY A 15 -16.42 -1.41 36.70
CA GLY A 15 -16.08 -1.47 35.27
C GLY A 15 -17.25 -1.54 34.29
N SER A 16 -18.42 -2.06 34.68
CA SER A 16 -19.53 -2.23 33.71
C SER A 16 -20.30 -0.94 33.38
N GLY A 17 -20.00 0.17 34.06
CA GLY A 17 -20.73 1.42 33.91
C GLY A 17 -20.21 2.33 32.79
N LEU A 18 -18.91 2.32 32.51
CA LEU A 18 -18.31 3.21 31.51
C LEU A 18 -18.28 2.56 30.12
N THR A 19 -18.04 1.26 30.04
CA THR A 19 -18.04 0.51 28.76
C THR A 19 -19.44 0.41 28.15
N ALA A 20 -20.50 0.51 28.96
CA ALA A 20 -21.90 0.53 28.50
C ALA A 20 -22.35 1.90 27.96
N LEU A 21 -21.58 2.96 28.23
CA LEU A 21 -21.83 4.33 27.78
C LEU A 21 -21.00 4.71 26.56
N LEU A 22 -20.05 3.86 26.14
CA LEU A 22 -19.53 3.93 24.79
C LEU A 22 -20.73 3.64 23.88
N PRO A 23 -21.12 4.55 22.99
CA PRO A 23 -22.04 4.19 21.93
C PRO A 23 -21.45 2.95 21.29
N THR A 24 -22.15 1.81 21.39
CA THR A 24 -22.02 0.78 20.39
C THR A 24 -22.63 1.38 19.13
N THR A 25 -21.95 2.37 18.56
CA THR A 25 -21.84 2.43 17.12
C THR A 25 -21.23 1.09 16.80
N GLU A 26 -22.09 0.10 16.59
CA GLU A 26 -21.95 -0.75 15.44
C GLU A 26 -21.72 0.21 14.28
N SER A 27 -20.47 0.65 14.13
CA SER A 27 -19.96 1.14 12.87
C SER A 27 -20.06 -0.08 11.97
N SER A 28 -21.27 -0.33 11.50
CA SER A 28 -21.55 -0.89 10.19
C SER A 28 -21.09 0.14 9.14
N GLU A 29 -19.88 0.67 9.30
CA GLU A 29 -19.11 1.00 8.13
C GLU A 29 -18.68 -0.36 7.60
N PRO A 30 -19.08 -0.74 6.37
CA PRO A 30 -18.61 -1.98 5.79
C PRO A 30 -17.10 -1.94 5.87
N ALA A 31 -16.50 -2.87 6.64
CA ALA A 31 -15.08 -2.95 6.81
C ALA A 31 -14.47 -2.91 5.41
N THR A 32 -13.82 -1.81 5.06
CA THR A 32 -13.28 -1.61 3.72
C THR A 32 -12.36 -2.79 3.47
N SER A 33 -12.77 -3.64 2.53
CA SER A 33 -12.06 -4.88 2.27
C SER A 33 -10.60 -4.56 1.99
N ALA A 34 -9.69 -5.50 2.26
CA ALA A 34 -8.28 -5.30 1.92
C ALA A 34 -8.12 -4.87 0.45
N GLY A 35 -8.97 -5.39 -0.44
CA GLY A 35 -9.07 -4.96 -1.83
C GLY A 35 -9.52 -3.52 -2.02
N HIS A 36 -10.54 -3.05 -1.28
CA HIS A 36 -10.99 -1.66 -1.35
C HIS A 36 -9.92 -0.67 -0.86
N ARG A 37 -9.22 -0.99 0.24
CA ARG A 37 -8.10 -0.17 0.72
C ARG A 37 -6.93 -0.17 -0.26
N ALA A 38 -6.55 -1.33 -0.80
CA ALA A 38 -5.51 -1.42 -1.81
C ALA A 38 -5.87 -0.62 -3.08
N ALA A 39 -7.10 -0.73 -3.57
CA ALA A 39 -7.58 0.04 -4.70
C ALA A 39 -7.57 1.55 -4.42
N ALA A 40 -8.02 1.99 -3.24
CA ALA A 40 -7.94 3.39 -2.84
C ALA A 40 -6.49 3.88 -2.77
N GLN A 41 -5.55 3.08 -2.26
CA GLN A 41 -4.14 3.44 -2.24
C GLN A 41 -3.55 3.52 -3.65
N LEU A 42 -3.90 2.59 -4.55
CA LEU A 42 -3.49 2.64 -5.95
C LEU A 42 -4.08 3.84 -6.69
N LEU A 43 -5.33 4.22 -6.39
CA LEU A 43 -5.96 5.42 -6.95
C LEU A 43 -5.34 6.72 -6.44
N LEU A 44 -4.74 6.70 -5.25
CA LEU A 44 -4.00 7.84 -4.69
C LEU A 44 -2.55 7.90 -5.18
N LEU A 45 -2.00 6.81 -5.71
CA LEU A 45 -0.66 6.77 -6.30
C LEU A 45 -0.69 7.36 -7.71
N ARG A 46 -0.51 8.69 -7.77
CA ARG A 46 -0.33 9.40 -9.05
C ARG A 46 1.06 9.18 -9.64
N GLU A 47 2.05 8.94 -8.78
CA GLU A 47 3.45 8.76 -9.11
C GLU A 47 4.03 7.61 -8.28
N ALA A 48 4.99 6.88 -8.84
CA ALA A 48 5.69 5.80 -8.17
C ALA A 48 7.19 6.05 -8.23
N ALA A 49 7.87 5.98 -7.08
CA ALA A 49 9.32 6.03 -7.03
C ALA A 49 9.89 4.71 -7.57
N VAL A 50 10.60 4.79 -8.68
CA VAL A 50 11.32 3.66 -9.28
C VAL A 50 12.81 3.88 -9.08
N ALA A 51 13.51 2.83 -8.65
CA ALA A 51 14.95 2.91 -8.47
C ALA A 51 15.65 3.14 -9.83
N VAL A 52 16.59 4.08 -9.88
CA VAL A 52 17.35 4.41 -11.10
C VAL A 52 17.94 3.17 -11.79
N PRO A 53 18.53 2.17 -11.08
CA PRO A 53 19.04 0.97 -11.73
C PRO A 53 17.99 0.16 -12.50
N VAL A 54 16.73 0.20 -12.06
CA VAL A 54 15.62 -0.48 -12.76
C VAL A 54 15.30 0.23 -14.07
N LEU A 55 15.31 1.57 -14.08
CA LEU A 55 15.09 2.35 -15.31
C LEU A 55 16.25 2.15 -16.30
N THR A 56 17.49 2.12 -15.81
CA THR A 56 18.67 1.84 -16.63
C THR A 56 18.60 0.44 -17.26
N ALA A 57 18.31 -0.59 -16.46
CA ALA A 57 18.17 -1.95 -16.97
C ALA A 57 17.03 -2.08 -18.00
N ALA A 58 15.91 -1.38 -17.80
CA ALA A 58 14.82 -1.35 -18.77
C ALA A 58 15.24 -0.71 -20.10
N ALA A 59 16.03 0.37 -20.07
CA ALA A 59 16.56 1.00 -21.28
C ALA A 59 17.55 0.06 -22.02
N GLU A 60 18.40 -0.67 -21.29
CA GLU A 60 19.30 -1.69 -21.87
C GLU A 60 18.52 -2.83 -22.54
N LEU A 61 17.45 -3.32 -21.91
CA LEU A 61 16.59 -4.34 -22.50
C LEU A 61 15.90 -3.84 -23.79
N LEU A 62 15.48 -2.58 -23.83
CA LEU A 62 14.90 -1.97 -25.03
C LEU A 62 15.91 -1.84 -26.17
N ALA A 63 17.21 -1.66 -25.86
CA ALA A 63 18.26 -1.59 -26.87
C ALA A 63 18.41 -2.91 -27.66
N LEU A 64 17.98 -4.05 -27.10
CA LEU A 64 17.94 -5.33 -27.81
C LEU A 64 16.98 -5.33 -29.01
N LEU A 65 16.05 -4.37 -29.07
CA LEU A 65 15.11 -4.21 -30.16
C LEU A 65 15.62 -3.31 -31.29
N ALA A 66 16.88 -2.85 -31.25
CA ALA A 66 17.44 -1.94 -32.26
C ALA A 66 17.40 -2.51 -33.69
N ASP A 67 17.48 -3.83 -33.83
CA ASP A 67 17.45 -4.54 -35.12
C ASP A 67 16.11 -5.28 -35.35
N HIS A 68 15.06 -4.94 -34.60
CA HIS A 68 13.76 -5.58 -34.77
C HIS A 68 13.21 -5.36 -36.20
N PRO A 69 12.66 -6.40 -36.86
CA PRO A 69 12.26 -6.31 -38.27
C PRO A 69 11.13 -5.30 -38.52
N ASP A 70 10.24 -5.11 -37.54
CA ASP A 70 9.20 -4.09 -37.61
C ASP A 70 9.75 -2.70 -37.25
N PRO A 71 9.70 -1.72 -38.17
CA PRO A 71 10.19 -0.36 -37.91
C PRO A 71 9.43 0.36 -36.80
N VAL A 72 8.13 0.08 -36.62
CA VAL A 72 7.32 0.72 -35.57
C VAL A 72 7.82 0.29 -34.19
N THR A 73 8.08 -1.01 -34.03
CA THR A 73 8.67 -1.56 -32.80
C THR A 73 10.04 -0.93 -32.49
N ARG A 74 10.92 -0.76 -33.49
CA ARG A 74 12.23 -0.13 -33.29
C ARG A 74 12.12 1.32 -32.82
N GLU A 75 11.27 2.10 -33.49
CA GLU A 75 11.05 3.51 -33.14
C GLU A 75 10.45 3.64 -31.75
N ALA A 76 9.44 2.82 -31.42
CA ALA A 76 8.83 2.79 -30.10
C ALA A 76 9.84 2.43 -29.00
N ALA A 77 10.70 1.44 -29.24
CA ALA A 77 11.75 1.05 -28.31
C ALA A 77 12.75 2.18 -28.09
N ALA A 78 13.25 2.80 -29.18
CA ALA A 78 14.19 3.92 -29.11
C ALA A 78 13.59 5.13 -28.39
N ALA A 79 12.35 5.51 -28.71
CA ALA A 79 11.65 6.62 -28.06
C ALA A 79 11.42 6.34 -26.56
N THR A 80 11.13 5.09 -26.20
CA THR A 80 10.94 4.71 -24.79
C THR A 80 12.26 4.72 -24.02
N ALA A 81 13.33 4.18 -24.59
CA ALA A 81 14.66 4.22 -23.98
C ALA A 81 15.12 5.67 -23.76
N ALA A 82 14.92 6.56 -24.74
CA ALA A 82 15.25 7.98 -24.61
C ALA A 82 14.48 8.65 -23.45
N ARG A 83 13.19 8.34 -23.28
CA ARG A 83 12.38 8.86 -22.16
C ARG A 83 12.88 8.35 -20.80
N LEU A 84 13.29 7.08 -20.72
CA LEU A 84 13.83 6.50 -19.49
C LEU A 84 15.15 7.17 -19.09
N HIS A 85 16.06 7.38 -20.05
CA HIS A 85 17.31 8.10 -19.79
C HIS A 85 17.07 9.53 -19.32
N ALA A 86 16.19 10.28 -20.00
CA ALA A 86 15.83 11.63 -19.57
C ALA A 86 15.25 11.66 -18.15
N ALA A 87 14.42 10.67 -17.79
CA ALA A 87 13.87 10.56 -16.42
C ALA A 87 14.96 10.32 -15.37
N THR A 88 16.02 9.55 -15.70
CA THR A 88 17.15 9.34 -14.80
C THR A 88 17.99 10.59 -14.59
N GLU A 89 18.21 11.39 -15.65
CA GLU A 89 18.95 12.66 -15.57
C GLU A 89 18.18 13.71 -14.76
N GLN A 90 16.86 13.79 -14.95
CA GLN A 90 15.99 14.70 -14.18
C GLN A 90 15.93 14.34 -12.69
N GLY A 91 15.94 13.05 -12.36
CA GLY A 91 15.97 12.56 -10.98
C GLY A 91 17.29 12.86 -10.26
N ASP A 92 18.39 13.03 -10.99
CA ASP A 92 19.69 13.42 -10.46
C ASP A 92 19.81 14.93 -10.25
N ALA A 93 19.24 15.74 -11.15
CA ALA A 93 19.26 17.22 -11.07
C ALA A 93 18.36 17.82 -9.96
N GLY A 94 17.41 17.03 -9.43
CA GLY A 94 16.49 17.46 -8.37
C GLY A 94 16.97 17.19 -6.95
N ARG A 95 18.19 16.69 -6.76
CA ARG A 95 18.75 16.29 -5.47
C ARG A 95 19.94 17.16 -5.07
#